data_AF-A0A950E7F8-F1
#
_entry.id   AF-A0A950E7F8-F1
#
_cell.length_a   1.000
_cell.length_b   1.000
_cell.length_c   1.000
_cell.angle_alpha   90.00
_cell.angle_beta   90.00
_cell.angle_gamma   90.00
#
_symmetry.space_group_name_H-M   'P 1'
#
loop_
_entity.id
_entity.type
_entity.pdbx_description
1 polymer ?
#
loop_
_entity_poly.entity_id
_entity_poly.type
_entity_poly.pdbx_seq_one_letter_code
_entity_poly.pdbx_strand_id
1 'polypeptide(L)'
;MLRAALALAWTLASAAPVTASTSPTPVPNGIHATFVALAEKHGAAYVTFAIGTMQQTMRLAADALVQERAVGGSWKPIDPASLRPGAPLVVFERGGQLVQIDTLYAEIATRFVLVKNDYGVAPSGAIYHLVGKAAVIGAGLPSGTYVLLRVAPGTTTAFDLAASTTPFSEASQLPRVYVTIDVLVPLNTPSTDVVYMSTDALSWTPNAVRMAPLPGNRWTVTLSLTQGTQIKYKYTRGTWTTDEVDLAGNEIANRTLTVVAKGAAQKVEDSVARWADKQS
;
A
#
# COMPACT_ATOMS: atom_id res chain seq x y z
N MET A 1 1.31 67.71 4.23
CA MET A 1 2.16 66.56 3.86
C MET A 1 1.45 65.28 4.29
N LEU A 2 1.28 64.31 3.38
CA LEU A 2 0.80 62.93 3.57
C LEU A 2 -0.65 62.76 4.12
N ARG A 3 -1.50 61.83 3.68
CA ARG A 3 -1.47 60.80 2.62
C ARG A 3 -2.91 60.28 2.46
N ALA A 4 -3.32 59.99 1.23
CA ALA A 4 -4.58 59.33 0.90
C ALA A 4 -4.62 57.90 1.46
N ALA A 5 -5.76 57.52 2.05
CA ALA A 5 -6.06 56.14 2.42
C ALA A 5 -6.66 55.42 1.21
N LEU A 6 -5.84 54.62 0.50
CA LEU A 6 -6.31 53.63 -0.45
C LEU A 6 -6.71 52.37 0.32
N ALA A 7 -8.01 52.08 0.38
CA ALA A 7 -8.50 50.77 0.76
C ALA A 7 -8.41 49.84 -0.45
N LEU A 8 -7.39 48.98 -0.49
CA LEU A 8 -7.35 47.84 -1.42
C LEU A 8 -8.00 46.64 -0.72
N ALA A 9 -9.20 46.29 -1.15
CA ALA A 9 -9.83 45.02 -0.83
C ALA A 9 -9.04 43.90 -1.52
N TRP A 10 -8.45 42.99 -0.74
CA TRP A 10 -7.89 41.74 -1.27
C TRP A 10 -9.00 40.69 -1.24
N THR A 11 -9.64 40.46 -2.38
CA THR A 11 -10.42 39.25 -2.61
C THR A 11 -9.46 38.07 -2.76
N LEU A 12 -9.36 37.24 -1.72
CA LEU A 12 -8.73 35.92 -1.83
C LEU A 12 -9.63 35.04 -2.71
N ALA A 13 -9.28 34.93 -3.99
CA ALA A 13 -9.75 33.83 -4.83
C ALA A 13 -9.11 32.54 -4.29
N SER A 14 -9.90 31.75 -3.57
CA SER A 14 -9.57 30.38 -3.23
C SER A 14 -9.52 29.57 -4.52
N ALA A 15 -8.32 29.40 -5.08
CA ALA A 15 -8.08 28.37 -6.07
C ALA A 15 -8.07 27.03 -5.31
N ALA A 16 -9.18 26.30 -5.42
CA ALA A 16 -9.23 24.91 -4.98
C ALA A 16 -8.05 24.15 -5.61
N PRO A 17 -7.34 23.29 -4.85
CA PRO A 17 -6.37 22.42 -5.47
C PRO A 17 -7.12 21.55 -6.48
N VAL A 18 -6.71 21.63 -7.74
CA VAL A 18 -7.14 20.72 -8.79
C VAL A 18 -6.84 19.32 -8.27
N THR A 19 -7.87 18.61 -7.83
CA THR A 19 -7.80 17.17 -7.61
C THR A 19 -7.50 16.56 -8.97
N ALA A 20 -6.24 16.27 -9.24
CA ALA A 20 -5.88 15.30 -10.26
C ALA A 20 -6.32 13.92 -9.75
N SER A 21 -7.63 13.70 -9.74
CA SER A 21 -8.19 12.37 -9.81
C SER A 21 -7.90 11.88 -11.22
N THR A 22 -6.70 11.33 -11.44
CA THR A 22 -6.54 10.42 -12.57
C THR A 22 -7.11 9.08 -12.14
N SER A 23 -8.44 9.04 -11.94
CA SER A 23 -9.19 7.84 -12.26
C SER A 23 -8.64 7.36 -13.61
N PRO A 24 -8.25 6.08 -13.75
CA PRO A 24 -7.83 5.57 -15.04
C PRO A 24 -8.91 5.95 -16.04
N THR A 25 -8.53 6.69 -17.08
CA THR A 25 -9.48 7.23 -18.06
C THR A 25 -10.38 6.08 -18.52
N PRO A 26 -11.69 6.11 -18.23
CA PRO A 26 -12.60 5.08 -18.70
C PRO A 26 -12.47 5.01 -20.22
N VAL A 27 -12.16 3.83 -20.77
CA VAL A 27 -12.12 3.65 -22.22
C VAL A 27 -13.58 3.71 -22.69
N PRO A 28 -13.99 4.71 -23.49
CA PRO A 28 -15.40 4.88 -23.83
C PRO A 28 -15.93 3.68 -24.62
N ASN A 29 -17.14 3.21 -24.30
CA ASN A 29 -17.99 2.28 -25.08
C ASN A 29 -17.68 0.76 -25.04
N GLY A 30 -16.75 0.30 -24.20
CA GLY A 30 -16.51 -1.14 -24.01
C GLY A 30 -17.33 -1.73 -22.86
N ILE A 31 -17.59 -3.05 -22.91
CA ILE A 31 -18.26 -3.77 -21.82
C ILE A 31 -17.21 -4.16 -20.77
N HIS A 32 -17.41 -3.68 -19.54
CA HIS A 32 -16.58 -4.09 -18.40
C HIS A 32 -16.94 -5.50 -17.96
N ALA A 33 -15.95 -6.37 -17.91
CA ALA A 33 -16.13 -7.78 -17.57
C ALA A 33 -14.92 -8.33 -16.80
N THR A 34 -15.04 -9.57 -16.35
CA THR A 34 -13.93 -10.33 -15.77
C THR A 34 -13.65 -11.55 -16.65
N PHE A 35 -12.40 -11.74 -17.05
CA PHE A 35 -12.01 -12.92 -17.83
C PHE A 35 -12.21 -14.20 -17.02
N VAL A 36 -12.84 -15.20 -17.62
CA VAL A 36 -13.07 -16.51 -16.99
C VAL A 36 -12.21 -17.58 -17.66
N ALA A 37 -12.32 -17.71 -18.99
CA ALA A 37 -11.61 -18.75 -19.74
C ALA A 37 -11.45 -18.42 -21.22
N LEU A 38 -10.46 -19.03 -21.84
CA LEU A 38 -10.29 -19.12 -23.28
C LEU A 38 -10.46 -20.58 -23.70
N ALA A 39 -11.23 -20.84 -24.75
CA ALA A 39 -11.42 -22.17 -25.32
C ALA A 39 -11.29 -22.12 -26.84
N GLU A 40 -10.81 -23.21 -27.45
CA GLU A 40 -10.83 -23.38 -28.90
C GLU A 40 -11.85 -24.44 -29.29
N LYS A 41 -12.66 -24.15 -30.32
CA LYS A 41 -13.63 -25.07 -30.87
C LYS A 41 -13.67 -24.94 -32.38
N HIS A 42 -13.38 -26.04 -33.09
CA HIS A 42 -13.29 -26.09 -34.56
C HIS A 42 -12.36 -25.02 -35.16
N GLY A 43 -11.20 -24.78 -34.55
CA GLY A 43 -10.22 -23.79 -35.03
C GLY A 43 -10.61 -22.33 -34.81
N ALA A 44 -11.67 -22.06 -34.02
CA ALA A 44 -12.03 -20.72 -33.59
C ALA A 44 -11.87 -20.57 -32.07
N ALA A 45 -11.30 -19.44 -31.65
CA ALA A 45 -11.17 -19.07 -30.25
C ALA A 45 -12.50 -18.50 -29.71
N TYR A 46 -12.84 -18.88 -28.48
CA TYR A 46 -14.00 -18.40 -27.74
C TYR A 46 -13.54 -17.91 -26.37
N VAL A 47 -13.95 -16.69 -26.02
CA VAL A 47 -13.65 -16.07 -24.74
C VAL A 47 -14.91 -16.13 -23.88
N THR A 48 -14.77 -16.70 -22.69
CA THR A 48 -15.78 -16.66 -21.63
C THR A 48 -15.40 -15.55 -20.66
N PHE A 49 -16.33 -14.63 -20.42
CA PHE A 49 -16.16 -13.51 -19.48
C PHE A 49 -17.43 -13.33 -18.64
N ALA A 50 -17.29 -12.74 -17.45
CA ALA A 50 -18.39 -12.48 -16.54
C ALA A 50 -18.74 -10.99 -16.48
N ILE A 51 -20.03 -10.67 -16.58
CA ILE A 51 -20.61 -9.35 -16.30
C ILE A 51 -21.45 -9.50 -15.04
N GLY A 52 -20.95 -8.99 -13.91
CA GLY A 52 -21.53 -9.30 -12.60
C GLY A 52 -21.50 -10.81 -12.34
N THR A 53 -22.67 -11.43 -12.16
CA THR A 53 -22.80 -12.88 -11.92
C THR A 53 -23.06 -13.69 -13.20
N MET A 54 -23.34 -13.03 -14.32
CA MET A 54 -23.67 -13.69 -15.57
C MET A 54 -22.39 -13.96 -16.38
N GLN A 55 -22.22 -15.20 -16.85
CA GLN A 55 -21.15 -15.53 -17.80
C GLN A 55 -21.68 -15.49 -19.23
N GLN A 56 -20.84 -14.98 -20.12
CA GLN A 56 -21.09 -14.94 -21.56
C GLN A 56 -19.88 -15.52 -22.29
N THR A 57 -20.14 -16.32 -23.31
CA THR A 57 -19.11 -16.87 -24.20
C THR A 57 -19.30 -16.26 -25.58
N MET A 58 -18.25 -15.66 -26.12
CA MET A 58 -18.26 -15.06 -27.46
C MET A 58 -17.07 -15.52 -28.28
N ARG A 59 -17.27 -15.62 -29.60
CA ARG A 59 -16.16 -15.90 -30.52
C ARG A 59 -15.21 -14.70 -30.55
N LEU A 60 -13.91 -14.96 -30.50
CA LEU A 60 -12.86 -13.98 -30.75
C LEU A 60 -12.60 -13.90 -32.26
N ALA A 61 -12.62 -12.70 -32.82
CA ALA A 61 -12.24 -12.47 -34.22
C ALA A 61 -10.76 -12.84 -34.43
N ALA A 62 -10.41 -13.33 -35.62
CA ALA A 62 -9.04 -13.77 -35.91
C ALA A 62 -8.03 -12.61 -35.90
N ASP A 63 -8.50 -11.40 -36.20
CA ASP A 63 -7.76 -10.14 -36.20
C ASP A 63 -8.02 -9.30 -34.93
N ALA A 64 -8.60 -9.90 -33.89
CA ALA A 64 -8.93 -9.18 -32.67
C ALA A 64 -7.66 -8.62 -32.00
N LEU A 65 -7.72 -7.36 -31.58
CA LEU A 65 -6.66 -6.74 -30.79
C LEU A 65 -6.82 -7.13 -29.32
N VAL A 66 -5.90 -7.95 -28.79
CA VAL A 66 -5.83 -8.25 -27.36
C VAL A 66 -4.62 -7.56 -26.78
N GLN A 67 -4.82 -6.72 -25.77
CA GLN A 67 -3.75 -5.91 -25.21
C GLN A 67 -3.94 -5.67 -23.71
N GLU A 68 -2.81 -5.40 -23.04
CA GLU A 68 -2.81 -5.06 -21.63
C GLU A 68 -1.92 -3.85 -21.34
N ARG A 69 -2.17 -3.19 -20.20
CA ARG A 69 -1.25 -2.21 -19.62
C ARG A 69 -1.38 -2.13 -18.11
N ALA A 70 -0.26 -1.83 -17.46
CA ALA A 70 -0.27 -1.32 -16.11
C ALA A 70 -0.81 0.13 -16.08
N VAL A 71 -1.37 0.56 -14.95
CA VAL A 71 -1.72 1.97 -14.70
C VAL A 71 -0.45 2.83 -14.88
N GLY A 72 -0.52 3.85 -15.75
CA GLY A 72 0.63 4.70 -16.10
C GLY A 72 1.55 4.12 -17.18
N GLY A 73 1.32 2.88 -17.62
CA GLY A 73 2.05 2.23 -18.69
C GLY A 73 1.46 2.48 -20.09
N SER A 74 2.20 2.02 -21.11
CA SER A 74 1.74 1.97 -22.50
C SER A 74 1.03 0.65 -22.79
N TRP A 75 0.07 0.68 -23.71
CA TRP A 75 -0.61 -0.52 -24.21
C TRP A 75 0.38 -1.45 -24.93
N LYS A 76 0.25 -2.74 -24.65
CA LYS A 76 1.07 -3.80 -25.26
C LYS A 76 0.15 -4.91 -25.77
N PRO A 77 0.22 -5.25 -27.07
CA PRO A 77 -0.46 -6.43 -27.58
C PRO A 77 0.04 -7.70 -26.89
N ILE A 78 -0.86 -8.63 -26.61
CA ILE A 78 -0.57 -9.93 -26.02
C ILE A 78 -1.28 -11.05 -26.78
N ASP A 79 -0.74 -12.26 -26.66
CA ASP A 79 -1.45 -13.46 -27.08
C ASP A 79 -2.71 -13.65 -26.21
N PRO A 80 -3.91 -13.92 -26.79
CA PRO A 80 -5.11 -14.23 -26.02
C PRO A 80 -4.92 -15.33 -24.96
N ALA A 81 -4.05 -16.32 -25.21
CA ALA A 81 -3.71 -17.37 -24.26
C ALA A 81 -2.94 -16.87 -23.02
N SER A 82 -2.43 -15.64 -23.07
CA SER A 82 -1.78 -14.99 -21.92
C SER A 82 -2.77 -14.36 -20.94
N LEU A 83 -4.05 -14.23 -21.29
CA LEU A 83 -5.08 -13.76 -20.38
C LEU A 83 -5.18 -14.67 -19.14
N ARG A 84 -5.48 -14.08 -17.99
CA ARG A 84 -5.50 -14.75 -16.69
C ARG A 84 -6.90 -14.74 -16.10
N PRO A 85 -7.45 -15.89 -15.65
CA PRO A 85 -8.75 -15.91 -14.96
C PRO A 85 -8.79 -14.87 -13.84
N GLY A 86 -9.87 -14.10 -13.77
CA GLY A 86 -10.01 -12.96 -12.85
C GLY A 86 -9.48 -11.63 -13.37
N ALA A 87 -8.81 -11.59 -14.54
CA ALA A 87 -8.33 -10.33 -15.12
C ALA A 87 -9.51 -9.42 -15.49
N PRO A 88 -9.43 -8.11 -15.17
CA PRO A 88 -10.43 -7.14 -15.60
C PRO A 88 -10.32 -6.92 -17.10
N LEU A 89 -11.44 -7.04 -17.80
CA LEU A 89 -11.54 -6.81 -19.24
C LEU A 89 -12.40 -5.59 -19.53
N VAL A 90 -12.05 -4.90 -20.60
CA VAL A 90 -12.97 -4.10 -21.40
C VAL A 90 -13.04 -4.76 -22.77
N VAL A 91 -14.21 -5.27 -23.13
CA VAL A 91 -14.40 -5.99 -24.41
C VAL A 91 -15.20 -5.14 -25.40
N PHE A 92 -14.84 -5.24 -26.67
CA PHE A 92 -15.52 -4.57 -27.78
C PHE A 92 -16.01 -5.63 -28.77
N GLU A 93 -17.27 -5.48 -29.16
CA GLU A 93 -17.99 -6.45 -29.96
C GLU A 93 -18.43 -5.83 -31.29
N ARG A 94 -18.37 -6.63 -32.36
CA ARG A 94 -18.90 -6.30 -33.66
C ARG A 94 -19.38 -7.55 -34.38
N GLY A 95 -20.67 -7.61 -34.69
CA GLY A 95 -21.24 -8.70 -35.51
C GLY A 95 -21.24 -10.07 -34.82
N GLY A 96 -21.44 -10.10 -33.50
CA GLY A 96 -21.42 -11.31 -32.67
C GLY A 96 -20.03 -11.81 -32.29
N GLN A 97 -18.98 -11.03 -32.56
CA GLN A 97 -17.58 -11.40 -32.30
C GLN A 97 -16.87 -10.32 -31.48
N LEU A 98 -15.97 -10.74 -30.60
CA LEU A 98 -15.05 -9.85 -29.92
C LEU A 98 -13.97 -9.41 -30.91
N VAL A 99 -13.84 -8.10 -31.11
CA VAL A 99 -12.85 -7.48 -32.00
C VAL A 99 -11.71 -6.82 -31.23
N GLN A 100 -11.91 -6.54 -29.94
CA GLN A 100 -10.85 -6.03 -29.08
C GLN A 100 -11.09 -6.41 -27.61
N ILE A 101 -10.00 -6.71 -26.90
CA ILE A 101 -9.98 -6.99 -25.46
C ILE A 101 -8.84 -6.19 -24.84
N ASP A 102 -9.20 -5.31 -23.91
CA ASP A 102 -8.28 -4.47 -23.18
C ASP A 102 -8.23 -4.88 -21.71
N THR A 103 -7.03 -5.16 -21.18
CA THR A 103 -6.81 -5.43 -19.75
C THR A 103 -6.02 -4.28 -19.11
N LEU A 104 -6.64 -3.56 -18.17
CA LEU A 104 -5.97 -2.55 -17.36
C LEU A 104 -5.78 -3.06 -15.94
N TYR A 105 -4.57 -2.97 -15.41
CA TYR A 105 -4.26 -3.45 -14.05
C TYR A 105 -3.30 -2.53 -13.31
N ALA A 106 -3.35 -2.53 -11.98
CA ALA A 106 -2.35 -1.91 -11.13
C ALA A 106 -1.30 -2.96 -10.73
N GLU A 107 -0.03 -2.56 -10.68
CA GLU A 107 1.03 -3.39 -10.11
C GLU A 107 1.28 -2.97 -8.68
N ILE A 108 1.23 -3.93 -7.77
CA ILE A 108 1.47 -3.70 -6.35
C ILE A 108 2.53 -4.67 -5.88
N ALA A 109 3.68 -4.12 -5.51
CA ALA A 109 4.76 -4.90 -4.97
C ALA A 109 4.77 -4.75 -3.44
N THR A 110 4.73 -5.86 -2.71
CA THR A 110 4.64 -5.88 -1.26
C THR A 110 5.22 -7.18 -0.69
N ARG A 111 5.02 -7.44 0.60
CA ARG A 111 5.31 -8.69 1.27
C ARG A 111 4.05 -9.18 1.94
N PHE A 112 3.68 -10.45 1.82
CA PHE A 112 2.55 -10.97 2.59
C PHE A 112 3.01 -11.43 3.97
N VAL A 113 2.47 -10.84 5.04
CA VAL A 113 2.71 -11.28 6.42
C VAL A 113 1.77 -12.43 6.82
N LEU A 114 0.63 -12.53 6.15
CA LEU A 114 -0.34 -13.61 6.33
C LEU A 114 -1.00 -13.90 4.98
N VAL A 115 -1.18 -15.17 4.67
CA VAL A 115 -2.09 -15.61 3.60
C VAL A 115 -3.07 -16.62 4.19
N LYS A 116 -4.36 -16.38 4.05
CA LYS A 116 -5.41 -17.27 4.56
C LYS A 116 -6.70 -17.11 3.77
N ASN A 117 -7.35 -18.23 3.42
CA ASN A 117 -8.64 -18.25 2.72
C ASN A 117 -8.66 -17.36 1.46
N ASP A 118 -7.63 -17.43 0.62
CA ASP A 118 -7.45 -16.58 -0.55
C ASP A 118 -7.33 -15.08 -0.27
N TYR A 119 -6.92 -14.68 0.94
CA TYR A 119 -6.57 -13.31 1.26
C TYR A 119 -5.11 -13.19 1.65
N GLY A 120 -4.39 -12.27 0.99
CA GLY A 120 -3.04 -11.87 1.35
C GLY A 120 -3.04 -10.55 2.12
N VAL A 121 -2.41 -10.52 3.29
CA VAL A 121 -2.29 -9.33 4.14
C VAL A 121 -0.90 -8.76 4.01
N ALA A 122 -0.80 -7.50 3.57
CA ALA A 122 0.44 -6.74 3.55
C ALA A 122 0.73 -6.14 4.93
N PRO A 123 1.99 -5.82 5.27
CA PRO A 123 2.32 -5.15 6.53
C PRO A 123 1.68 -3.74 6.67
N SER A 124 1.22 -3.14 5.57
CA SER A 124 0.38 -1.93 5.58
C SER A 124 -1.00 -2.12 6.22
N GLY A 125 -1.39 -3.36 6.50
CA GLY A 125 -2.78 -3.72 6.81
C GLY A 125 -3.66 -3.81 5.57
N ALA A 126 -3.14 -3.55 4.36
CA ALA A 126 -3.90 -3.76 3.14
C ALA A 126 -4.17 -5.26 2.94
N ILE A 127 -5.42 -5.58 2.62
CA ILE A 127 -5.89 -6.95 2.40
C ILE A 127 -6.22 -7.08 0.92
N TYR A 128 -5.59 -8.06 0.27
CA TYR A 128 -5.82 -8.39 -1.14
C TYR A 128 -6.59 -9.68 -1.24
N HIS A 129 -7.72 -9.66 -1.93
CA HIS A 129 -8.45 -10.87 -2.31
C HIS A 129 -7.76 -11.49 -3.53
N LEU A 130 -7.20 -12.66 -3.36
CA LEU A 130 -6.48 -13.41 -4.38
C LEU A 130 -7.49 -14.23 -5.18
N VAL A 131 -7.49 -14.08 -6.50
CA VAL A 131 -8.36 -14.84 -7.40
C VAL A 131 -7.53 -15.44 -8.53
N GLY A 132 -8.08 -16.42 -9.23
CA GLY A 132 -7.43 -17.05 -10.37
C GLY A 132 -6.03 -17.57 -10.02
N LYS A 133 -5.01 -17.13 -10.77
CA LYS A 133 -3.63 -17.56 -10.56
C LYS A 133 -3.05 -17.06 -9.23
N ALA A 134 -3.46 -15.87 -8.76
CA ALA A 134 -3.00 -15.34 -7.49
C ALA A 134 -3.46 -16.21 -6.31
N ALA A 135 -4.69 -16.75 -6.34
CA ALA A 135 -5.20 -17.66 -5.30
C ALA A 135 -4.39 -18.96 -5.25
N VAL A 136 -4.15 -19.56 -6.43
CA VAL A 136 -3.38 -20.81 -6.56
C VAL A 136 -1.97 -20.65 -6.00
N ILE A 137 -1.26 -19.58 -6.36
CA ILE A 137 0.09 -19.34 -5.84
C ILE A 137 0.03 -18.97 -4.35
N GLY A 138 -0.89 -18.08 -3.98
CA GLY A 138 -1.05 -17.57 -2.62
C GLY A 138 -1.22 -18.65 -1.57
N ALA A 139 -2.01 -19.70 -1.86
CA ALA A 139 -2.31 -20.79 -0.94
C ALA A 139 -1.05 -21.50 -0.39
N GLY A 140 0.06 -21.48 -1.12
CA GLY A 140 1.33 -22.11 -0.72
C GLY A 140 2.41 -21.15 -0.24
N LEU A 141 2.15 -19.85 -0.14
CA LEU A 141 3.21 -18.87 0.16
C LEU A 141 3.59 -18.88 1.65
N PRO A 142 4.90 -19.00 1.98
CA PRO A 142 5.38 -18.73 3.33
C PRO A 142 5.07 -17.29 3.75
N SER A 143 4.81 -17.10 5.06
CA SER A 143 4.75 -15.76 5.63
C SER A 143 6.06 -15.04 5.37
N GLY A 144 5.95 -13.79 4.95
CA GLY A 144 7.07 -12.97 4.59
C GLY A 144 7.59 -13.17 3.16
N THR A 145 6.83 -13.78 2.27
CA THR A 145 7.21 -13.83 0.84
C THR A 145 6.98 -12.47 0.18
N TYR A 146 7.92 -11.98 -0.61
CA TYR A 146 7.72 -10.80 -1.44
C TYR A 146 6.83 -11.15 -2.63
N VAL A 147 5.87 -10.30 -2.94
CA VAL A 147 4.90 -10.53 -4.00
C VAL A 147 4.78 -9.30 -4.90
N LEU A 148 4.65 -9.52 -6.20
CA LEU A 148 4.21 -8.54 -7.18
C LEU A 148 2.82 -8.96 -7.65
N LEU A 149 1.82 -8.18 -7.25
CA LEU A 149 0.41 -8.41 -7.56
C LEU A 149 0.03 -7.63 -8.81
N ARG A 150 -0.77 -8.25 -9.67
CA ARG A 150 -1.58 -7.54 -10.67
C ARG A 150 -3.00 -7.45 -10.14
N VAL A 151 -3.45 -6.22 -9.86
CA VAL A 151 -4.69 -5.91 -9.16
C VAL A 151 -5.65 -5.21 -10.10
N ALA A 152 -6.94 -5.54 -10.04
CA ALA A 152 -7.95 -4.79 -10.78
C ALA A 152 -8.00 -3.32 -10.28
N PRO A 153 -7.87 -2.30 -11.16
CA PRO A 153 -7.71 -0.91 -10.76
C PRO A 153 -8.86 -0.43 -9.86
N GLY A 154 -8.51 0.30 -8.79
CA GLY A 154 -9.49 0.82 -7.83
C GLY A 154 -10.08 -0.24 -6.88
N THR A 155 -9.58 -1.48 -6.90
CA THR A 155 -10.03 -2.58 -6.02
C THR A 155 -8.86 -3.19 -5.26
N THR A 156 -9.14 -4.21 -4.44
CA THR A 156 -8.14 -5.06 -3.78
C THR A 156 -8.09 -6.49 -4.34
N THR A 157 -8.72 -6.73 -5.50
CA THR A 157 -8.75 -8.07 -6.12
C THR A 157 -7.49 -8.28 -6.97
N ALA A 158 -6.59 -9.14 -6.51
CA ALA A 158 -5.39 -9.55 -7.23
C ALA A 158 -5.68 -10.80 -8.05
N PHE A 159 -5.52 -10.73 -9.38
CA PHE A 159 -5.81 -11.85 -10.28
C PHE A 159 -4.55 -12.57 -10.77
N ASP A 160 -3.39 -11.92 -10.66
CA ASP A 160 -2.09 -12.54 -10.87
C ASP A 160 -1.13 -12.14 -9.75
N LEU A 161 -0.15 -13.01 -9.51
CA LEU A 161 0.84 -12.88 -8.46
C LEU A 161 2.15 -13.49 -8.96
N ALA A 162 3.24 -12.76 -8.80
CA ALA A 162 4.59 -13.31 -8.82
C ALA A 162 5.15 -13.30 -7.39
N ALA A 163 5.83 -14.37 -6.98
CA ALA A 163 6.43 -14.50 -5.67
C ALA A 163 7.96 -14.49 -5.78
N SER A 164 8.64 -13.92 -4.79
CA SER A 164 10.10 -13.85 -4.73
C SER A 164 10.61 -13.92 -3.29
N THR A 165 11.81 -14.44 -3.11
CA THR A 165 12.55 -14.38 -1.83
C THR A 165 13.26 -13.04 -1.63
N THR A 166 13.34 -12.21 -2.67
CA THR A 166 13.92 -10.86 -2.65
C THR A 166 12.88 -9.80 -3.09
N PRO A 167 13.00 -8.53 -2.67
CA PRO A 167 12.08 -7.49 -3.09
C PRO A 167 12.07 -7.28 -4.61
N PHE A 168 10.89 -7.09 -5.19
CA PHE A 168 10.73 -6.65 -6.58
C PHE A 168 11.21 -5.21 -6.77
N SER A 169 11.72 -4.86 -7.97
CA SER A 169 12.10 -3.48 -8.32
C SER A 169 10.95 -2.49 -8.13
N GLU A 170 9.73 -2.96 -8.38
CA GLU A 170 8.48 -2.23 -8.22
C GLU A 170 8.17 -1.99 -6.73
N ALA A 171 8.61 -2.86 -5.81
CA ALA A 171 8.49 -2.62 -4.36
C ALA A 171 9.47 -1.54 -3.91
N SER A 172 10.59 -1.41 -4.61
CA SER A 172 11.53 -0.31 -4.40
C SER A 172 10.95 1.06 -4.80
N GLN A 173 9.83 1.10 -5.52
CA GLN A 173 9.13 2.32 -5.93
C GLN A 173 7.96 2.71 -5.01
N LEU A 174 7.59 1.88 -4.00
CA LEU A 174 6.58 2.29 -3.03
C LEU A 174 7.01 3.60 -2.35
N PRO A 175 6.10 4.59 -2.21
CA PRO A 175 6.47 5.90 -1.71
C PRO A 175 7.21 5.80 -0.38
N ARG A 176 8.30 6.54 -0.25
CA ARG A 176 8.90 6.82 1.06
C ARG A 176 7.98 7.78 1.79
N VAL A 177 7.60 7.41 3.00
CA VAL A 177 6.84 8.24 3.93
C VAL A 177 7.79 8.64 5.05
N TYR A 178 7.89 9.95 5.29
CA TYR A 178 8.60 10.45 6.46
C TYR A 178 7.70 10.30 7.69
N VAL A 179 8.00 9.34 8.55
CA VAL A 179 7.29 9.15 9.81
C VAL A 179 7.99 9.98 10.89
N THR A 180 7.32 11.01 11.39
CA THR A 180 7.79 11.79 12.53
C THR A 180 7.08 11.31 13.79
N ILE A 181 7.86 10.84 14.75
CA ILE A 181 7.39 10.34 16.03
C ILE A 181 7.77 11.38 17.09
N ASP A 182 6.77 11.97 17.73
CA ASP A 182 6.94 12.88 18.86
C ASP A 182 6.50 12.15 20.14
N VAL A 183 7.39 12.01 21.12
CA VAL A 183 7.10 11.37 22.39
C VAL A 183 7.23 12.36 23.54
N LEU A 184 6.20 12.45 24.38
CA LEU A 184 6.25 13.12 25.67
C LEU A 184 6.77 12.15 26.73
N VAL A 185 7.79 12.57 27.49
CA VAL A 185 8.38 11.75 28.56
C VAL A 185 8.09 12.34 29.94
N PRO A 186 8.14 11.54 31.02
CA PRO A 186 7.87 12.00 32.38
C PRO A 186 8.76 13.17 32.81
N LEU A 187 8.25 14.05 33.68
CA LEU A 187 8.98 15.24 34.15
C LEU A 187 10.26 14.91 34.92
N ASN A 188 10.30 13.76 35.59
CA ASN A 188 11.46 13.25 36.31
C ASN A 188 12.53 12.62 35.38
N THR A 189 12.39 12.75 34.05
CA THR A 189 13.43 12.40 33.09
C THR A 189 14.55 13.45 33.14
N PRO A 190 15.77 13.10 33.58
CA PRO A 190 16.89 14.04 33.63
C PRO A 190 17.17 14.65 32.26
N SER A 191 17.48 15.96 32.22
CA SER A 191 17.79 16.66 30.97
C SER A 191 19.09 16.21 30.30
N THR A 192 19.95 15.49 31.04
CA THR A 192 21.19 14.88 30.54
C THR A 192 20.95 13.56 29.83
N ASP A 193 19.80 12.94 30.05
CA ASP A 193 19.51 11.62 29.51
C ASP A 193 19.17 11.70 28.03
N VAL A 194 19.36 10.57 27.36
CA VAL A 194 19.04 10.42 25.94
C VAL A 194 17.91 9.42 25.80
N VAL A 195 16.82 9.82 25.13
CA VAL A 195 15.74 8.89 24.78
C VAL A 195 16.07 8.21 23.46
N TYR A 196 15.85 6.91 23.43
CA TYR A 196 16.03 6.06 22.26
C TYR A 196 14.73 5.35 21.90
N MET A 197 14.60 5.00 20.63
CA MET A 197 13.62 4.05 20.14
C MET A 197 14.34 2.74 19.78
N SER A 198 13.90 1.63 20.38
CA SER A 198 14.32 0.28 20.07
C SER A 198 13.26 -0.39 19.20
N THR A 199 13.66 -1.11 18.14
CA THR A 199 12.71 -1.70 17.18
C THR A 199 13.05 -3.16 16.88
N ASP A 200 12.05 -3.93 16.46
CA ASP A 200 12.23 -5.29 15.93
C ASP A 200 13.16 -5.32 14.69
N ALA A 201 13.07 -4.30 13.84
CA ALA A 201 13.95 -4.14 12.67
C ALA A 201 15.44 -3.93 13.01
N LEU A 202 15.76 -3.52 14.24
CA LEU A 202 17.13 -3.28 14.73
C LEU A 202 17.48 -4.22 15.87
N SER A 203 16.92 -5.43 15.81
CA SER A 203 17.19 -6.55 16.74
C SER A 203 16.96 -6.20 18.20
N TRP A 204 16.02 -5.29 18.49
CA TRP A 204 15.73 -4.83 19.85
C TRP A 204 16.99 -4.30 20.57
N THR A 205 17.87 -3.60 19.87
CA THR A 205 19.00 -2.91 20.50
C THR A 205 18.47 -1.68 21.26
N PRO A 206 18.61 -1.60 22.61
CA PRO A 206 17.90 -0.60 23.42
C PRO A 206 18.29 0.85 23.10
N ASN A 207 19.49 1.07 22.56
CA ASN A 207 20.03 2.36 22.15
C ASN A 207 20.15 2.51 20.61
N ALA A 208 19.32 1.82 19.83
CA ALA A 208 19.44 1.76 18.37
C ALA A 208 19.17 3.11 17.67
N VAL A 209 18.05 3.75 17.98
CA VAL A 209 17.63 5.00 17.33
C VAL A 209 17.64 6.13 18.35
N ARG A 210 18.67 6.98 18.29
CA ARG A 210 18.78 8.15 19.15
C ARG A 210 17.76 9.22 18.75
N MET A 211 16.92 9.66 19.67
CA MET A 211 15.95 10.73 19.43
C MET A 211 16.56 12.12 19.71
N ALA A 212 15.95 13.17 19.16
CA ALA A 212 16.34 14.56 19.38
C ALA A 212 15.41 15.24 20.40
N PRO A 213 15.92 15.98 21.39
CA PRO A 213 15.07 16.66 22.37
C PRO A 213 14.32 17.85 21.75
N LEU A 214 13.12 18.11 22.27
CA LEU A 214 12.24 19.24 21.96
C LEU A 214 11.80 19.94 23.26
N PRO A 215 11.34 21.21 23.19
CA PRO A 215 10.79 21.90 24.36
C PRO A 215 9.61 21.16 25.01
N GLY A 216 9.52 21.22 26.34
CA GLY A 216 8.42 20.65 27.11
C GLY A 216 8.52 19.14 27.36
N ASN A 217 9.72 18.63 27.70
CA ASN A 217 9.99 17.20 27.94
C ASN A 217 9.53 16.29 26.79
N ARG A 218 9.73 16.75 25.55
CA ARG A 218 9.43 15.95 24.35
C ARG A 218 10.70 15.54 23.63
N TRP A 219 10.62 14.44 22.90
CA TRP A 219 11.67 13.93 22.04
C TRP A 219 11.08 13.59 20.68
N THR A 220 11.85 13.72 19.62
CA THR A 220 11.39 13.48 18.25
C THR A 220 12.39 12.68 17.43
N VAL A 221 11.88 11.89 16.48
CA VAL A 221 12.67 11.28 15.42
C VAL A 221 11.86 11.24 14.13
N THR A 222 12.52 11.51 13.00
CA THR A 222 11.93 11.33 11.67
C THR A 222 12.60 10.17 10.95
N LEU A 223 11.82 9.17 10.55
CA LEU A 223 12.27 7.98 9.83
C LEU A 223 11.76 8.02 8.40
N SER A 224 12.60 7.68 7.43
CA SER A 224 12.18 7.50 6.03
C SER A 224 11.85 6.02 5.79
N LEU A 225 10.57 5.68 5.89
CA LEU A 225 10.10 4.31 5.79
C LEU A 225 9.31 4.11 4.50
N THR A 226 9.31 2.89 3.98
CA THR A 226 8.49 2.57 2.82
C THR A 226 7.03 2.49 3.26
N GLN A 227 6.11 3.00 2.44
CA GLN A 227 4.68 2.80 2.67
C GLN A 227 4.39 1.32 2.94
N GLY A 228 3.62 1.06 3.99
CA GLY A 228 3.24 -0.27 4.40
C GLY A 228 4.24 -1.01 5.25
N THR A 229 5.39 -0.41 5.58
CA THR A 229 6.25 -0.97 6.63
C THR A 229 5.46 -1.08 7.95
N GLN A 230 5.56 -2.22 8.61
CA GLN A 230 5.13 -2.39 9.99
C GLN A 230 6.38 -2.54 10.86
N ILE A 231 6.46 -1.77 11.93
CA ILE A 231 7.51 -1.93 12.94
C ILE A 231 6.87 -2.09 14.31
N LYS A 232 7.52 -2.90 15.15
CA LYS A 232 7.28 -2.90 16.59
C LYS A 232 8.40 -2.15 17.27
N TYR A 233 8.07 -1.37 18.30
CA TYR A 233 9.05 -0.54 18.98
C TYR A 233 8.72 -0.32 20.46
N LYS A 234 9.73 0.12 21.21
CA LYS A 234 9.63 0.60 22.59
C LYS A 234 10.57 1.80 22.77
N TYR A 235 10.24 2.66 23.73
CA TYR A 235 11.13 3.72 24.21
C TYR A 235 12.03 3.24 25.35
N THR A 236 13.27 3.71 25.37
CA THR A 236 14.21 3.49 26.48
C THR A 236 15.07 4.73 26.72
N ARG A 237 15.83 4.76 27.82
CA ARG A 237 16.92 5.72 28.02
C ARG A 237 18.31 5.14 27.75
N GLY A 238 18.39 4.07 26.96
CA GLY A 238 19.63 3.48 26.43
C GLY A 238 19.89 2.04 26.88
N THR A 239 19.18 1.55 27.89
CA THR A 239 19.26 0.15 28.38
C THR A 239 17.86 -0.38 28.72
N TRP A 240 17.71 -1.70 28.77
CA TRP A 240 16.45 -2.35 29.17
C TRP A 240 16.06 -2.13 30.63
N THR A 241 16.99 -1.71 31.50
CA THR A 241 16.66 -1.30 32.87
C THR A 241 15.96 0.06 32.93
N THR A 242 15.92 0.78 31.80
CA THR A 242 15.34 2.12 31.66
C THR A 242 14.23 2.15 30.60
N ASP A 243 13.56 1.02 30.39
CA ASP A 243 12.48 0.90 29.42
C ASP A 243 11.18 1.56 29.91
N GLU A 244 10.27 1.78 28.98
CA GLU A 244 8.94 2.29 29.29
C GLU A 244 8.06 1.24 29.97
N VAL A 245 7.34 1.68 31.00
CA VAL A 245 6.41 0.87 31.78
C VAL A 245 5.12 1.65 32.02
N ASP A 246 4.09 0.97 32.51
CA ASP A 246 2.88 1.64 32.98
C ASP A 246 3.13 2.45 34.26
N LEU A 247 2.12 3.19 34.73
CA LEU A 247 2.25 4.01 35.94
C LEU A 247 2.56 3.19 37.21
N ALA A 248 2.14 1.93 37.26
CA ALA A 248 2.41 1.01 38.37
C ALA A 248 3.81 0.35 38.27
N GLY A 249 4.52 0.56 37.16
CA GLY A 249 5.83 -0.02 36.91
C GLY A 249 5.79 -1.40 36.26
N ASN A 250 4.63 -1.84 35.73
CA ASN A 250 4.53 -3.11 35.02
C ASN A 250 4.99 -2.96 33.57
N GLU A 251 5.56 -4.04 33.03
CA GLU A 251 5.90 -4.12 31.62
C GLU A 251 4.66 -3.93 30.74
N ILE A 252 4.80 -3.11 29.71
CA ILE A 252 3.78 -2.92 28.68
C ILE A 252 4.14 -3.67 27.39
N ALA A 253 3.12 -3.98 26.59
CA ALA A 253 3.30 -4.56 25.27
C ALA A 253 4.07 -3.61 24.33
N ASN A 254 4.79 -4.18 23.36
CA ASN A 254 5.47 -3.39 22.34
C ASN A 254 4.48 -2.53 21.54
N ARG A 255 4.85 -1.27 21.29
CA ARG A 255 4.11 -0.39 20.40
C ARG A 255 4.20 -0.92 18.97
N THR A 256 3.17 -0.67 18.18
CA THR A 256 3.12 -1.07 16.77
C THR A 256 2.84 0.15 15.91
N LEU A 257 3.63 0.33 14.85
CA LEU A 257 3.43 1.36 13.85
C LEU A 257 3.26 0.70 12.49
N THR A 258 2.22 1.09 11.78
CA THR A 258 2.04 0.79 10.36
C THR A 258 2.17 2.08 9.56
N VAL A 259 3.05 2.08 8.57
CA VAL A 259 3.29 3.23 7.70
C VAL A 259 2.19 3.31 6.66
N VAL A 260 1.40 4.39 6.70
CA VAL A 260 0.27 4.63 5.78
C VAL A 260 0.56 5.85 4.93
N ALA A 261 0.33 5.77 3.61
CA ALA A 261 0.51 6.91 2.72
C ALA A 261 -0.78 7.72 2.60
N LYS A 262 -1.14 8.45 3.67
CA LYS A 262 -2.13 9.53 3.58
C LYS A 262 -1.48 10.88 3.18
N GLY A 263 -0.25 10.86 2.68
CA GLY A 263 0.57 12.02 2.32
C GLY A 263 2.07 11.70 2.35
N ALA A 264 2.93 12.71 2.13
CA ALA A 264 4.40 12.55 2.17
C ALA A 264 4.96 12.32 3.59
N ALA A 265 4.16 12.57 4.62
CA ALA A 265 4.55 12.42 6.01
C ALA A 265 3.43 11.81 6.85
N GLN A 266 3.82 11.06 7.87
CA GLN A 266 2.94 10.50 8.90
C GLN A 266 3.43 10.98 10.26
N LYS A 267 2.52 11.42 11.13
CA LYS A 267 2.86 11.81 12.49
C LYS A 267 2.38 10.74 13.48
N VAL A 268 3.20 10.43 14.47
CA VAL A 268 2.87 9.61 15.63
C VAL A 268 3.11 10.45 16.86
N GLU A 269 2.12 10.51 17.75
CA GLU A 269 2.22 11.23 19.02
C GLU A 269 2.05 10.22 20.14
N ASP A 270 3.08 10.10 20.97
CA ASP A 270 3.16 9.13 22.04
C ASP A 270 3.42 9.81 23.40
N SER A 271 3.13 9.07 24.46
CA SER A 271 3.55 9.40 25.82
C SER A 271 4.14 8.17 26.50
N VAL A 272 5.29 8.36 27.15
CA VAL A 272 5.83 7.41 28.14
C VAL A 272 5.26 7.79 29.50
N ALA A 273 4.57 6.85 30.15
CA ALA A 273 3.98 7.09 31.46
C ALA A 273 5.04 7.11 32.56
N ARG A 274 5.99 6.17 32.51
CA ARG A 274 7.03 5.97 33.52
C ARG A 274 8.22 5.17 32.95
N TRP A 275 9.41 5.36 33.53
CA TRP A 275 10.59 4.52 33.29
C TRP A 275 10.73 3.45 34.38
N ALA A 276 11.16 2.24 34.02
CA ALA A 276 11.26 1.12 34.98
C ALA A 276 12.12 1.41 36.22
N ASP A 277 13.23 2.12 36.06
CA ASP A 277 14.16 2.49 37.14
C ASP A 277 13.77 3.76 37.92
N LYS A 278 12.68 4.44 37.56
CA LYS A 278 12.24 5.67 38.22
C LYS A 278 10.89 5.47 38.89
N GLN A 279 10.71 6.05 40.08
CA GLN A 279 9.39 6.19 40.69
C GLN A 279 8.70 7.45 40.15
N SER A 280 7.40 7.33 39.85
CA SER A 280 6.52 8.42 39.41
C SER A 280 6.43 9.52 40.44
#